data_AF-A0A950SJP5-F1
#
_entry.id   AF-A0A950SJP5-F1
#
_cell.length_a   1.000
_cell.length_b   1.000
_cell.length_c   1.000
_cell.angle_alpha   90.00
_cell.angle_beta   90.00
_cell.angle_gamma   90.00
#
_symmetry.space_group_name_H-M   'P 1'
#
loop_
_entity.id
_entity.type
_entity.pdbx_description
1 polymer ?
#
loop_
_entity_poly.entity_id
_entity_poly.type
_entity_poly.pdbx_seq_one_letter_code
_entity_poly.pdbx_strand_id
1 'polypeptide(L)'
;MSRPGSRPSSFERLRRLPLLGRAADWGLGPSAASKPTREAGARVAGLRVTESVCPYCAVGCGQLVYTRGGELVDIEGNPRSPINQGTLCPKGSASRQLVQQPDRVTTVKYRAPGGAEWQELELDRAMDMIAERVIAARERGWQDVDHRGRRVNRTLGFAHLGGATLDNEENYLIKKFFTAMGAVQIENQARI
;
A
#
# COMPACT_ATOMS: atom_id res chain seq x y z
N MET A 1 -18.40 -28.87 0.10
CA MET A 1 -17.26 -27.94 0.15
C MET A 1 -17.34 -27.14 1.44
N SER A 2 -16.40 -27.34 2.36
CA SER A 2 -16.37 -26.68 3.67
C SER A 2 -15.91 -25.22 3.55
N ARG A 3 -16.48 -24.32 4.37
CA ARG A 3 -16.18 -22.88 4.36
C ARG A 3 -14.67 -22.60 4.52
N PRO A 4 -14.09 -21.62 3.81
CA PRO A 4 -12.67 -21.31 3.95
C PRO A 4 -12.39 -20.85 5.39
N GLY A 5 -11.49 -21.52 6.09
CA GLY A 5 -11.17 -21.27 7.50
C GLY A 5 -11.71 -22.31 8.49
N SER A 6 -12.59 -23.23 8.06
CA SER A 6 -12.92 -24.38 8.92
C SER A 6 -11.75 -25.36 8.93
N ARG A 7 -11.15 -25.58 10.11
CA ARG A 7 -10.13 -26.61 10.32
C ARG A 7 -10.66 -27.97 9.80
N PRO A 8 -9.80 -28.83 9.22
CA PRO A 8 -10.24 -30.11 8.66
C PRO A 8 -10.98 -30.96 9.70
N SER A 9 -11.96 -31.77 9.28
CA SER A 9 -12.79 -32.58 10.20
C SER A 9 -12.00 -33.59 11.04
N SER A 10 -10.78 -33.91 10.62
CA SER A 10 -9.81 -34.69 11.41
C SER A 10 -9.34 -33.93 12.64
N PHE A 11 -9.19 -32.61 12.58
CA PHE A 11 -8.79 -31.77 13.71
C PHE A 11 -9.86 -31.76 14.81
N GLU A 12 -11.14 -31.69 14.45
CA GLU A 12 -12.22 -31.82 15.43
C GLU A 12 -12.28 -33.21 16.08
N ARG A 13 -12.03 -34.27 15.29
CA ARG A 13 -11.96 -35.63 15.83
C ARG A 13 -10.79 -35.82 16.79
N LEU A 14 -9.62 -35.26 16.48
CA LEU A 14 -8.46 -35.25 17.37
C LEU A 14 -8.73 -34.44 18.66
N ARG A 15 -9.47 -33.33 18.57
CA ARG A 15 -9.91 -32.54 19.73
C ARG A 15 -10.86 -33.28 20.67
N ARG A 16 -11.60 -34.29 20.20
CA ARG A 16 -12.48 -35.10 21.05
C ARG A 16 -11.73 -36.16 21.87
N LEU A 17 -10.44 -36.38 21.58
CA LEU A 17 -9.62 -37.30 22.36
C LEU A 17 -9.28 -36.66 23.73
N PRO A 18 -9.38 -37.40 24.85
CA PRO A 18 -9.31 -36.81 26.19
C PRO A 18 -8.03 -36.05 26.51
N LEU A 19 -6.88 -36.53 26.03
CA LEU A 19 -5.57 -35.89 26.27
C LEU A 19 -5.25 -34.84 25.21
N LEU A 20 -5.48 -35.15 23.93
CA LEU A 20 -5.22 -34.24 22.82
C LEU A 20 -6.16 -33.03 22.81
N GLY A 21 -7.43 -33.21 23.16
CA GLY A 21 -8.40 -32.12 23.31
C GLY A 21 -8.05 -31.17 24.44
N ARG A 22 -7.66 -31.70 25.60
CA ARG A 22 -7.21 -30.91 26.77
C ARG A 22 -5.96 -30.09 26.45
N ALA A 23 -5.02 -30.66 25.70
CA ALA A 23 -3.83 -29.96 25.23
C ALA A 23 -4.14 -28.91 24.15
N ALA A 24 -5.05 -29.23 23.21
CA ALA A 24 -5.36 -28.38 22.06
C ALA A 24 -6.27 -27.18 22.36
N ASP A 25 -7.02 -27.20 23.46
CA ASP A 25 -7.89 -26.07 23.85
C ASP A 25 -7.13 -25.02 24.66
N TRP A 26 -6.43 -25.42 25.73
CA TRP A 26 -5.74 -24.48 26.64
C TRP A 26 -4.47 -25.09 27.30
N GLY A 27 -3.97 -26.23 26.83
CA GLY A 27 -2.86 -26.97 27.46
C GLY A 27 -3.22 -27.69 28.77
N LEU A 28 -4.01 -27.03 29.64
CA LEU A 28 -4.34 -27.46 31.02
C LEU A 28 -5.85 -27.58 31.28
N GLY A 29 -6.69 -27.52 30.23
CA GLY A 29 -8.15 -27.58 30.34
C GLY A 29 -8.83 -26.27 30.76
N PRO A 30 -10.18 -26.24 30.78
CA PRO A 30 -10.95 -25.00 31.01
C PRO A 30 -10.72 -24.37 32.39
N SER A 31 -10.31 -25.15 33.40
CA SER A 31 -9.98 -24.65 34.74
C SER A 31 -8.74 -23.74 34.76
N ALA A 32 -7.85 -23.85 33.76
CA ALA A 32 -6.62 -23.08 33.67
C ALA A 32 -6.79 -21.72 32.97
N ALA A 33 -7.93 -21.48 32.32
CA ALA A 33 -8.24 -20.20 31.71
C ALA A 33 -9.09 -19.36 32.68
N SER A 34 -8.64 -18.15 33.01
CA SER A 34 -9.48 -17.22 33.79
C SER A 34 -10.77 -16.88 33.03
N LYS A 35 -11.82 -16.43 33.73
CA LYS A 35 -13.05 -15.94 33.08
C LYS A 35 -12.73 -14.85 32.02
N PRO A 36 -11.88 -13.84 32.31
CA PRO A 36 -11.42 -12.89 31.30
C PRO A 36 -10.75 -13.52 30.08
N THR A 37 -9.90 -14.54 30.27
CA THR A 37 -9.23 -15.24 29.16
C THR A 37 -10.23 -15.98 28.28
N ARG A 38 -11.31 -16.54 28.87
CA ARG A 38 -12.37 -17.22 28.13
C ARG A 38 -13.29 -16.27 27.38
N GLU A 39 -13.48 -15.08 27.92
CA GLU A 39 -14.30 -14.02 27.32
C GLU A 39 -13.50 -13.18 26.31
N ALA A 40 -12.16 -13.24 26.35
CA ALA A 40 -11.28 -12.59 25.41
C ALA A 40 -11.46 -13.20 24.00
N GLY A 41 -12.15 -12.48 23.13
CA GLY A 41 -12.23 -12.78 21.71
C GLY A 41 -10.94 -12.45 20.96
N ALA A 42 -10.85 -12.89 19.70
CA ALA A 42 -9.79 -12.42 18.82
C ALA A 42 -9.85 -10.89 18.71
N ARG A 43 -8.71 -10.19 18.71
CA ARG A 43 -8.64 -8.73 18.54
C ARG A 43 -9.38 -8.26 17.28
N VAL A 44 -9.42 -9.11 16.27
CA VAL A 44 -10.06 -8.85 14.98
C VAL A 44 -11.53 -9.28 14.89
N ALA A 45 -12.11 -9.81 15.98
CA ALA A 45 -13.49 -10.26 16.01
C ALA A 45 -14.47 -9.10 15.76
N GLY A 46 -15.44 -9.32 14.87
CA GLY A 46 -16.45 -8.32 14.51
C GLY A 46 -15.95 -7.14 13.67
N LEU A 47 -14.71 -7.19 13.17
CA LEU A 47 -14.15 -6.16 12.30
C LEU A 47 -14.54 -6.37 10.84
N ARG A 48 -14.61 -5.27 10.07
CA ARG A 48 -14.71 -5.34 8.60
C ARG A 48 -13.35 -5.77 8.05
N VAL A 49 -13.36 -6.76 7.17
CA VAL A 49 -12.15 -7.29 6.53
C VAL A 49 -12.14 -6.94 5.05
N THR A 50 -11.05 -6.35 4.59
CA THR A 50 -10.79 -6.06 3.17
C THR A 50 -9.49 -6.75 2.76
N GLU A 51 -9.47 -7.36 1.58
CA GLU A 51 -8.25 -7.99 1.05
C GLU A 51 -7.38 -6.94 0.37
N SER A 52 -6.06 -7.06 0.54
CA SER A 52 -5.07 -6.19 -0.09
C SER A 52 -3.81 -6.99 -0.45
N VAL A 53 -2.85 -6.32 -1.08
CA VAL A 53 -1.55 -6.88 -1.45
C VAL A 53 -0.45 -6.07 -0.76
N CYS A 54 0.57 -6.77 -0.27
CA CYS A 54 1.74 -6.18 0.37
C CYS A 54 2.44 -5.17 -0.55
N PRO A 55 2.64 -3.91 -0.13
CA PRO A 55 3.14 -2.83 -1.00
C PRO A 55 4.67 -2.77 -1.10
N TYR A 56 5.38 -3.84 -0.71
CA TYR A 56 6.84 -3.82 -0.61
C TYR A 56 7.55 -4.41 -1.84
N CYS A 57 7.81 -5.71 -1.83
CA CYS A 57 8.52 -6.37 -2.92
C CYS A 57 7.55 -7.07 -3.89
N ALA A 58 8.07 -7.49 -5.04
CA ALA A 58 7.30 -8.12 -6.11
C ALA A 58 6.79 -9.55 -5.83
N VAL A 59 6.90 -10.06 -4.59
CA VAL A 59 6.32 -11.36 -4.22
C VAL A 59 4.79 -11.32 -4.28
N GLY A 60 4.18 -10.17 -3.94
CA GLY A 60 2.72 -10.02 -3.99
C GLY A 60 1.98 -10.79 -2.89
N CYS A 61 2.53 -10.81 -1.67
CA CYS A 61 1.86 -11.45 -0.52
C CYS A 61 0.47 -10.84 -0.29
N GLY A 62 -0.56 -11.68 -0.22
CA GLY A 62 -1.91 -11.26 0.14
C GLY A 62 -2.01 -10.88 1.62
N GLN A 63 -2.76 -9.82 1.91
CA GLN A 63 -3.00 -9.27 3.24
C GLN A 63 -4.51 -9.14 3.52
N LEU A 64 -4.88 -9.21 4.79
CA LEU A 64 -6.20 -8.88 5.31
C LEU A 64 -6.09 -7.60 6.13
N VAL A 65 -6.86 -6.59 5.75
CA VAL A 65 -6.94 -5.29 6.40
C VAL A 65 -8.22 -5.24 7.22
N TYR A 66 -8.07 -5.08 8.53
CA TYR A 66 -9.18 -5.07 9.48
C TYR A 66 -9.51 -3.65 9.94
N THR A 67 -10.76 -3.24 9.77
CA THR A 67 -11.22 -1.87 10.07
C THR A 67 -12.44 -1.85 10.99
N ARG A 68 -12.57 -0.77 11.77
CA ARG A 68 -13.73 -0.46 12.63
C ARG A 68 -14.14 1.00 12.43
N GLY A 69 -15.35 1.24 11.95
CA GLY A 69 -15.83 2.61 11.72
C GLY A 69 -14.96 3.42 10.76
N GLY A 70 -14.31 2.76 9.79
CA GLY A 70 -13.37 3.37 8.85
C GLY A 70 -11.91 3.41 9.34
N GLU A 71 -11.66 3.20 10.63
CA GLU A 71 -10.31 3.23 11.20
C GLU A 71 -9.59 1.89 11.09
N LEU A 72 -8.29 1.93 10.77
CA LEU A 72 -7.44 0.75 10.69
C LEU A 72 -7.13 0.17 12.08
N VAL A 73 -7.53 -1.09 12.31
CA VAL A 73 -7.29 -1.82 13.57
C VAL A 73 -6.20 -2.87 13.43
N ASP A 74 -6.08 -3.50 12.26
CA ASP A 74 -5.01 -4.46 12.03
C ASP A 74 -4.70 -4.78 10.56
N ILE A 75 -3.51 -5.30 10.29
CA ILE A 75 -3.15 -5.91 9.00
C ILE A 75 -2.42 -7.23 9.26
N GLU A 76 -2.94 -8.32 8.70
CA GLU A 76 -2.35 -9.67 8.80
C GLU A 76 -2.17 -10.29 7.41
N GLY A 77 -1.46 -11.42 7.33
CA GLY A 77 -1.34 -12.17 6.07
C GLY A 77 -2.63 -12.89 5.72
N ASN A 78 -2.98 -12.95 4.43
CA ASN A 78 -4.16 -13.68 3.97
C ASN A 78 -3.88 -15.19 3.88
N PRO A 79 -4.49 -16.04 4.74
CA PRO A 79 -4.28 -17.49 4.71
C PRO A 79 -4.81 -18.15 3.42
N ARG A 80 -5.67 -17.47 2.65
CA ARG A 80 -6.18 -17.96 1.36
C ARG A 80 -5.26 -17.65 0.19
N SER A 81 -4.24 -16.82 0.39
CA SER A 81 -3.30 -16.48 -0.68
C SER A 81 -2.50 -17.72 -1.09
N PRO A 82 -2.46 -18.06 -2.38
CA PRO A 82 -1.65 -19.18 -2.86
C PRO A 82 -0.15 -18.92 -2.73
N ILE A 83 0.24 -17.64 -2.61
CA ILE A 83 1.65 -17.22 -2.57
C ILE A 83 2.23 -17.35 -1.17
N ASN A 84 1.57 -16.76 -0.16
CA ASN A 84 2.13 -16.64 1.19
C ASN A 84 1.37 -17.43 2.25
N GLN A 85 0.17 -17.93 1.98
CA GLN A 85 -0.62 -18.77 2.92
C GLN A 85 -0.71 -18.18 4.34
N GLY A 86 -0.82 -16.85 4.44
CA GLY A 86 -0.92 -16.12 5.71
C GLY A 86 0.42 -15.68 6.32
N THR A 87 1.55 -16.13 5.77
CA THR A 87 2.88 -15.70 6.25
C THR A 87 3.24 -14.31 5.75
N LEU A 88 4.00 -13.55 6.54
CA LEU A 88 4.53 -12.24 6.16
C LEU A 88 5.97 -12.12 6.68
N CYS A 89 6.86 -11.53 5.86
CA CYS A 89 8.18 -11.11 6.33
C CYS A 89 8.06 -9.86 7.23
N PRO A 90 9.14 -9.42 7.91
CA PRO A 90 9.09 -8.28 8.84
C PRO A 90 8.51 -6.99 8.23
N LYS A 91 8.76 -6.75 6.93
CA LYS A 91 8.19 -5.61 6.19
C LYS A 91 6.66 -5.72 6.11
N GLY A 92 6.17 -6.86 5.61
CA GLY A 92 4.73 -7.09 5.45
C GLY A 92 3.97 -7.11 6.78
N SER A 93 4.54 -7.69 7.83
CA SER A 93 3.92 -7.68 9.16
C SER A 93 3.89 -6.28 9.78
N ALA A 94 4.77 -5.37 9.34
CA ALA A 94 4.80 -3.98 9.77
C ALA A 94 3.93 -3.03 8.91
N SER A 95 3.15 -3.54 7.93
CA SER A 95 2.32 -2.68 7.06
C SER A 95 1.34 -1.78 7.84
N ARG A 96 0.81 -2.22 9.00
CA ARG A 96 -0.01 -1.36 9.86
C ARG A 96 0.78 -0.13 10.34
N GLN A 97 2.03 -0.31 10.75
CA GLN A 97 2.89 0.78 11.22
C GLN A 97 3.23 1.76 10.11
N LEU A 98 3.39 1.28 8.87
CA LEU A 98 3.57 2.14 7.70
C LEU A 98 2.36 3.07 7.50
N VAL A 99 1.15 2.53 7.58
CA VAL A 99 -0.09 3.32 7.32
C VAL A 99 -0.38 4.31 8.45
N GLN A 100 -0.16 3.91 9.71
CA GLN A 100 -0.45 4.72 10.90
C GLN A 100 0.78 5.43 11.47
N GLN A 101 1.78 5.71 10.63
CA GLN A 101 2.98 6.39 11.07
C GLN A 101 2.66 7.85 11.45
N PRO A 102 2.99 8.31 12.68
CA PRO A 102 2.65 9.66 13.14
C PRO A 102 3.24 10.83 12.33
N ASP A 103 4.40 10.64 11.71
CA ASP A 103 5.09 11.64 10.88
C ASP A 103 4.62 11.63 9.42
N ARG A 104 3.54 10.91 9.10
CA ARG A 104 2.94 10.94 7.76
C ARG A 104 2.55 12.38 7.42
N VAL A 105 3.09 12.89 6.32
CA VAL A 105 2.78 14.25 5.84
C VAL A 105 1.32 14.28 5.37
N THR A 106 0.51 15.08 6.05
CA THR A 106 -0.92 15.28 5.76
C THR A 106 -1.26 16.66 5.21
N THR A 107 -0.31 17.60 5.25
CA THR A 107 -0.46 18.95 4.71
C THR A 107 0.55 19.19 3.59
N VAL A 108 0.19 20.04 2.64
CA VAL A 108 1.14 20.41 1.57
C VAL A 108 2.25 21.25 2.17
N LYS A 109 3.50 20.89 1.84
CA LYS A 109 4.70 21.62 2.22
C LYS A 109 5.30 22.30 0.99
N TYR A 110 5.44 23.62 1.07
CA TYR A 110 6.03 24.47 0.05
C TYR A 110 7.35 25.08 0.56
N ARG A 111 8.36 25.13 -0.31
CA ARG A 111 9.63 25.80 -0.03
C ARG A 111 9.90 26.83 -1.12
N ALA A 112 10.00 28.09 -0.72
CA ALA A 112 10.23 29.19 -1.64
C ALA A 112 11.66 29.15 -2.23
N PRO A 113 11.88 29.69 -3.45
CA PRO A 113 13.22 29.85 -4.01
C PRO A 113 14.14 30.60 -3.04
N GLY A 114 15.32 30.04 -2.77
CA GLY A 114 16.28 30.59 -1.80
C GLY A 114 15.89 30.45 -0.32
N GLY A 115 14.72 29.87 -0.01
CA GLY A 115 14.28 29.65 1.37
C GLY A 115 14.94 28.43 2.03
N ALA A 116 15.06 28.46 3.36
CA ALA A 116 15.51 27.33 4.17
C ALA A 116 14.35 26.52 4.79
N GLU A 117 13.24 27.20 5.08
CA GLU A 117 12.12 26.64 5.85
C GLU A 117 10.96 26.16 4.98
N TRP A 118 10.22 25.17 5.49
CA TRP A 118 8.96 24.71 4.92
C TRP A 118 7.80 25.62 5.36
N GLN A 119 6.91 25.89 4.41
CA GLN A 119 5.65 26.61 4.64
C GLN A 119 4.49 25.67 4.30
N GLU A 120 3.36 25.83 4.98
CA GLU A 120 2.14 25.11 4.61
C GLU A 120 1.38 25.88 3.53
N LEU A 121 0.73 25.13 2.63
CA LEU A 121 -0.06 25.70 1.55
C LEU A 121 -1.38 24.94 1.40
N GLU A 122 -2.42 25.64 0.97
CA GLU A 122 -3.66 24.97 0.56
C GLU A 122 -3.42 24.11 -0.68
N LEU A 123 -4.10 22.96 -0.74
CA LEU A 123 -3.91 21.99 -1.82
C LEU A 123 -4.21 22.59 -3.19
N ASP A 124 -5.34 23.29 -3.33
CA ASP A 124 -5.75 23.90 -4.60
C ASP A 124 -4.72 24.92 -5.08
N ARG A 125 -4.22 25.76 -4.17
CA ARG A 125 -3.17 26.73 -4.48
C ARG A 125 -1.88 26.05 -4.92
N ALA A 126 -1.51 24.94 -4.29
CA ALA A 126 -0.34 24.15 -4.68
C ALA A 126 -0.51 23.54 -6.07
N MET A 127 -1.70 23.01 -6.37
CA MET A 127 -2.01 22.40 -7.66
C MET A 127 -1.98 23.42 -8.80
N ASP A 128 -2.56 24.61 -8.62
CA ASP A 128 -2.46 25.71 -9.59
C ASP A 128 -1.00 26.10 -9.86
N MET A 129 -0.24 26.27 -8.78
CA MET A 129 1.19 26.60 -8.86
C MET A 129 2.00 25.54 -9.61
N ILE A 130 1.70 24.25 -9.43
CA ILE A 130 2.34 23.14 -10.14
C ILE A 130 1.93 23.18 -11.61
N ALA A 131 0.65 23.34 -11.91
CA ALA A 131 0.14 23.37 -13.29
C ALA A 131 0.78 24.51 -14.10
N GLU A 132 0.79 25.74 -13.58
CA GLU A 132 1.43 26.89 -14.21
C GLU A 132 2.91 26.63 -14.51
N ARG A 133 3.64 26.04 -13.55
CA ARG A 133 5.08 25.75 -13.70
C ARG A 133 5.33 24.65 -14.71
N VAL A 134 4.52 23.59 -14.74
CA VAL A 134 4.62 22.51 -15.71
C VAL A 134 4.34 23.02 -17.12
N ILE A 135 3.31 23.84 -17.31
CA ILE A 135 2.99 24.47 -18.61
C ILE A 135 4.15 25.37 -19.05
N ALA A 136 4.61 26.27 -18.19
CA ALA A 136 5.71 27.18 -18.54
C ALA A 136 7.02 26.43 -18.83
N ALA A 137 7.32 25.35 -18.10
CA ALA A 137 8.45 24.48 -18.40
C ALA A 137 8.30 23.75 -19.74
N ARG A 138 7.09 23.23 -20.02
CA ARG A 138 6.76 22.57 -21.29
C ARG A 138 7.05 23.49 -22.47
N GLU A 139 6.53 24.72 -22.42
CA GLU A 139 6.64 25.73 -23.48
C GLU A 139 8.09 26.15 -23.70
N ARG A 140 8.83 26.45 -22.64
CA ARG A 140 10.27 26.80 -22.74
C ARG A 140 11.11 25.68 -23.35
N GLY A 141 10.74 24.42 -23.10
CA GLY A 141 11.47 23.26 -23.58
C GLY A 141 10.91 22.64 -24.86
N TRP A 142 9.89 23.22 -25.49
CA TRP A 142 9.20 22.62 -26.64
C TRP A 142 10.09 22.60 -27.89
N GLN A 143 9.99 21.51 -28.64
CA GLN A 143 10.68 21.28 -29.90
C GLN A 143 9.69 20.71 -30.90
N ASP A 144 9.35 21.49 -31.94
CA ASP A 144 8.63 20.97 -33.11
C ASP A 144 9.55 20.08 -33.95
N VAL A 145 10.81 20.52 -34.12
CA VAL A 145 11.87 19.80 -34.83
C VAL A 145 13.14 19.70 -33.99
N ASP A 146 13.97 18.68 -34.27
CA ASP A 146 15.28 18.53 -33.65
C ASP A 146 16.41 19.24 -34.45
N HIS A 147 17.65 19.14 -33.95
CA HIS A 147 18.84 19.72 -34.60
C HIS A 147 19.13 19.18 -36.01
N ARG A 148 18.46 18.11 -36.45
CA ARG A 148 18.56 17.53 -37.80
C ARG A 148 17.34 17.85 -38.66
N GLY A 149 16.44 18.72 -38.21
CA GLY A 149 15.21 19.09 -38.91
C GLY A 149 14.11 18.02 -38.87
N ARG A 150 14.24 16.97 -38.05
CA ARG A 150 13.22 15.92 -37.94
C ARG A 150 12.11 16.37 -37.00
N ARG A 151 10.84 16.16 -37.38
CA ARG A 151 9.70 16.45 -36.51
C ARG A 151 9.72 15.56 -35.28
N VAL A 152 9.64 16.16 -34.09
CA VAL A 152 9.70 15.45 -32.79
C VAL A 152 8.52 15.76 -31.86
N ASN A 153 7.89 16.94 -31.95
CA ASN A 153 6.76 17.36 -31.11
C ASN A 153 6.94 16.97 -29.62
N ARG A 154 8.05 17.39 -29.02
CA ARG A 154 8.43 16.98 -27.66
C ARG A 154 8.81 18.18 -26.80
N THR A 155 8.89 17.97 -25.49
CA THR A 155 9.53 18.91 -24.57
C THR A 155 10.72 18.27 -23.85
N LEU A 156 11.78 19.04 -23.68
CA LEU A 156 12.92 18.74 -22.81
C LEU A 156 12.93 19.62 -21.54
N GLY A 157 11.83 20.34 -21.29
CA GLY A 157 11.74 21.32 -20.21
C GLY A 157 11.55 20.74 -18.81
N PHE A 158 11.23 19.45 -18.72
CA PHE A 158 11.09 18.72 -17.46
C PHE A 158 11.26 17.21 -17.67
N ALA A 159 11.47 16.49 -16.57
CA ALA A 159 11.53 15.04 -16.51
C ALA A 159 10.60 14.51 -15.41
N HIS A 160 10.18 13.25 -15.53
CA HIS A 160 9.41 12.55 -14.53
C HIS A 160 10.17 11.32 -14.03
N LEU A 161 10.26 11.20 -12.70
CA LEU A 161 10.72 10.01 -11.99
C LEU A 161 9.58 9.55 -11.09
N GLY A 162 9.14 8.32 -11.23
CA GLY A 162 8.08 7.76 -10.41
C GLY A 162 8.09 6.25 -10.47
N GLY A 163 6.98 5.61 -10.12
CA GLY A 163 6.67 4.31 -10.71
C GLY A 163 6.29 3.25 -9.71
N ALA A 164 7.14 2.22 -9.60
CA ALA A 164 6.81 0.84 -9.23
C ALA A 164 6.05 0.61 -7.90
N THR A 165 5.89 1.65 -7.08
CA THR A 165 5.11 1.61 -5.83
C THR A 165 3.65 2.06 -6.01
N LEU A 166 3.30 2.61 -7.17
CA LEU A 166 1.95 3.04 -7.54
C LEU A 166 1.18 1.91 -8.23
N ASP A 167 -0.14 2.05 -8.25
CA ASP A 167 -1.00 1.08 -8.92
C ASP A 167 -0.78 1.10 -10.45
N ASN A 168 -1.14 0.01 -11.12
CA ASN A 168 -0.97 -0.10 -12.58
C ASN A 168 -1.79 0.97 -13.32
N GLU A 169 -3.00 1.24 -12.82
CA GLU A 169 -3.93 2.21 -13.37
C GLU A 169 -3.37 3.64 -13.22
N GLU A 170 -2.76 3.96 -12.08
CA GLU A 170 -2.10 5.24 -11.84
C GLU A 170 -0.89 5.41 -12.76
N ASN A 171 -0.04 4.39 -12.86
CA ASN A 171 1.10 4.38 -13.79
C ASN A 171 0.66 4.57 -15.24
N TYR A 172 -0.45 3.94 -15.64
CA TYR A 172 -1.04 4.10 -16.96
C TYR A 172 -1.46 5.55 -17.21
N LEU A 173 -2.13 6.19 -16.24
CA LEU A 173 -2.53 7.60 -16.34
C LEU A 173 -1.31 8.53 -16.37
N ILE A 174 -0.32 8.32 -15.51
CA ILE A 174 0.94 9.08 -15.47
C ILE A 174 1.64 9.01 -16.83
N LYS A 175 1.79 7.81 -17.40
CA LYS A 175 2.44 7.64 -18.69
C LYS A 175 1.71 8.39 -19.80
N LYS A 176 0.37 8.29 -19.85
CA LYS A 176 -0.45 9.01 -20.83
C LYS A 176 -0.34 10.52 -20.66
N PHE A 177 -0.44 11.01 -19.43
CA PHE A 177 -0.36 12.43 -19.11
C PHE A 177 0.96 13.05 -19.58
N PHE A 178 2.10 12.48 -19.16
CA PHE A 178 3.41 13.02 -19.53
C PHE A 178 3.72 12.87 -21.03
N THR A 179 3.30 11.76 -21.64
CA THR A 179 3.50 11.55 -23.08
C THR A 179 2.62 12.49 -23.91
N ALA A 180 1.38 12.75 -23.49
CA ALA A 180 0.49 13.73 -24.14
C ALA A 180 1.04 15.16 -24.07
N MET A 181 1.75 15.50 -22.99
CA MET A 181 2.49 16.76 -22.88
C MET A 181 3.77 16.81 -23.74
N GLY A 182 4.15 15.71 -24.40
CA GLY A 182 5.36 15.60 -25.23
C GLY A 182 6.63 15.32 -24.43
N ALA A 183 6.55 14.94 -23.16
CA ALA A 183 7.72 14.62 -22.37
C ALA A 183 8.34 13.30 -22.81
N VAL A 184 9.68 13.27 -22.93
CA VAL A 184 10.43 12.06 -23.32
C VAL A 184 11.29 11.50 -22.19
N GLN A 185 11.63 12.33 -21.19
CA GLN A 185 12.41 11.94 -20.03
C GLN A 185 11.48 11.40 -18.94
N ILE A 186 10.96 10.18 -19.14
CA ILE A 186 10.01 9.51 -18.24
C ILE A 186 10.64 8.19 -17.80
N GLU A 187 11.12 8.13 -16.57
CA GLU A 187 11.91 7.01 -16.04
C GLU A 187 11.34 6.53 -14.69
N ASN A 188 11.69 5.30 -14.30
CA ASN A 188 11.29 4.70 -13.03
C ASN A 188 12.37 3.78 -12.46
N GLN A 189 12.06 3.10 -11.36
CA GLN A 189 12.97 2.16 -10.68
C GLN A 189 13.44 1.01 -11.57
N ALA A 190 12.70 0.62 -12.62
CA ALA A 190 13.08 -0.47 -13.50
C ALA A 190 14.28 -0.16 -14.42
N ARG A 191 14.74 1.10 -14.43
CA ARG A 191 15.97 1.49 -15.13
C ARG A 191 17.24 0.99 -14.43
N ILE A 192 17.19 0.80 -13.10
CA ILE A 192 18.31 0.37 -12.25
C ILE A 192 18.17 -1.13 -12.00
#